data_AF-A0A4U0SNX6-F1
#
_entry.id   AF-A0A4U0SNX6-F1
#
_cell.length_a   1.000
_cell.length_b   1.000
_cell.length_c   1.000
_cell.angle_alpha   90.00
_cell.angle_beta   90.00
_cell.angle_gamma   90.00
#
_symmetry.space_group_name_H-M   'P 1'
#
loop_
_entity.id
_entity.type
_entity.pdbx_description
1 polymer ?
#
loop_
_entity_poly.entity_id
_entity_poly.type
_entity_poly.pdbx_seq_one_letter_code
_entity_poly.pdbx_strand_id
1 'polypeptide(L)'
;MARQPKDVKIAGAFVTPGERAAWVRTSDDTAVPSNIQALLHLDEPPVAVQMVITVDAGARAIIREFAVSPRERDVPISTSLLRRIPVDYLLRVALDRASVSVKRRPDIHEGAFQLRGDPEHQAWVSPAPPKPGRGHEASADRVQQAADVYKQALASGSRSPGMEVATAMGYSRATAARDIRLARERGLLAAAESGESAAEAKLPPPSSDVLGPVWQRFGDPDSWAPMDEVLAGPMGLPVVHPGITGAAAPDPVPDASRRRDAEQRLRRPSADAQSDSEDEGGADEDAGAADE
;
A
#
# COMPACT_ATOMS: atom_id res chain seq x y z
N MET A 1 19.32 -5.36 0.56
CA MET A 1 19.34 -4.58 -0.70
C MET A 1 18.89 -5.47 -1.84
N ALA A 2 17.92 -5.02 -2.66
CA ALA A 2 17.50 -5.78 -3.84
C ALA A 2 18.64 -5.79 -4.86
N ARG A 3 18.87 -6.95 -5.49
CA ARG A 3 19.88 -7.06 -6.55
C ARG A 3 19.46 -6.18 -7.72
N GLN A 4 20.32 -5.23 -8.08
CA GLN A 4 20.11 -4.38 -9.26
C GLN A 4 19.98 -5.28 -10.52
N PRO A 5 18.92 -5.10 -11.32
CA PRO A 5 18.81 -5.77 -12.62
C PRO A 5 20.02 -5.43 -13.48
N LYS A 6 20.57 -6.42 -14.19
CA LYS A 6 21.81 -6.25 -14.97
C LYS A 6 21.69 -5.17 -16.05
N ASP A 7 20.47 -4.95 -16.56
CA ASP A 7 20.23 -4.11 -17.72
C ASP A 7 19.79 -2.68 -17.37
N VAL A 8 19.82 -2.30 -16.09
CA VAL A 8 19.35 -1.00 -15.62
C VAL A 8 20.36 -0.31 -14.72
N LYS A 9 20.75 0.90 -15.11
CA LYS A 9 21.60 1.80 -14.32
C LYS A 9 20.87 3.11 -14.05
N ILE A 10 20.67 3.42 -12.77
CA ILE A 10 20.03 4.67 -12.33
C ILE A 10 21.11 5.73 -12.14
N ALA A 11 21.02 6.81 -12.93
CA ALA A 11 21.89 7.98 -12.86
C ALA A 11 21.53 8.89 -11.69
N GLY A 12 20.23 9.03 -11.42
CA GLY A 12 19.69 9.86 -10.36
C GLY A 12 18.23 9.53 -10.07
N ALA A 13 17.80 9.79 -8.84
CA ALA A 13 16.41 9.63 -8.42
C ALA A 13 16.03 10.86 -7.58
N PHE A 14 15.05 11.62 -8.07
CA PHE A 14 14.49 12.78 -7.40
C PHE A 14 13.10 12.38 -6.91
N VAL A 15 12.88 12.52 -5.61
CA VAL A 15 11.64 12.07 -4.98
C VAL A 15 11.13 13.19 -4.09
N THR A 16 9.89 13.58 -4.31
CA THR A 16 9.22 14.64 -3.56
C THR A 16 7.87 14.15 -3.04
N PRO A 17 7.50 14.48 -1.80
CA PRO A 17 6.13 14.31 -1.33
C PRO A 17 5.18 15.08 -2.25
N GLY A 18 4.05 14.47 -2.60
CA GLY A 18 2.96 15.14 -3.32
C GLY A 18 2.26 16.17 -2.43
N GLU A 19 1.46 17.04 -3.04
CA GLU A 19 0.67 18.02 -2.30
C GLU A 19 -0.25 17.32 -1.29
N ARG A 20 -0.31 17.83 -0.05
CA ARG A 20 -1.13 17.28 1.05
C ARG A 20 -0.85 15.81 1.37
N ALA A 21 0.37 15.33 1.12
CA ALA A 21 0.74 13.98 1.53
C ALA A 21 0.66 13.83 3.05
N ALA A 22 -0.11 12.83 3.50
CA ALA A 22 -0.03 12.33 4.86
C ALA A 22 1.22 11.44 4.99
N TRP A 23 1.58 11.05 6.21
CA TRP A 23 2.66 10.08 6.43
C TRP A 23 2.09 8.71 6.77
N VAL A 24 2.61 7.69 6.10
CA VAL A 24 2.24 6.29 6.30
C VAL A 24 3.44 5.56 6.86
N ARG A 25 3.27 4.92 8.02
CA ARG A 25 4.31 4.08 8.61
C ARG A 25 4.48 2.79 7.79
N THR A 26 5.69 2.53 7.31
CA THR A 26 6.02 1.35 6.49
C THR A 26 6.71 0.25 7.28
N SER A 27 7.34 0.60 8.40
CA SER A 27 7.99 -0.34 9.33
C SER A 27 7.96 0.22 10.77
N ASP A 28 8.59 -0.45 11.73
CA ASP A 28 8.65 0.06 13.10
C ASP A 28 9.43 1.38 13.24
N ASP A 29 10.37 1.65 12.33
CA ASP A 29 11.29 2.79 12.37
C ASP A 29 11.27 3.65 11.11
N THR A 30 10.43 3.33 10.11
CA THR A 30 10.31 4.12 8.88
C THR A 30 8.88 4.50 8.51
N ALA A 31 8.74 5.66 7.89
CA ALA A 31 7.52 6.10 7.20
C ALA A 31 7.83 6.63 5.80
N VAL A 32 6.80 6.71 4.97
CA VAL A 32 6.83 7.33 3.64
C VAL A 32 5.62 8.25 3.48
N PRO A 33 5.66 9.25 2.59
CA PRO A 33 4.48 10.03 2.24
C PRO A 33 3.40 9.16 1.57
N SER A 34 2.13 9.46 1.81
CA SER A 34 0.99 8.77 1.20
C SER A 34 0.85 9.06 -0.30
N ASN A 35 1.44 10.16 -0.76
CA ASN A 35 1.53 10.54 -2.16
C ASN A 35 2.98 10.95 -2.46
N ILE A 36 3.60 10.34 -3.45
CA ILE A 36 5.00 10.51 -3.81
C ILE A 36 5.08 10.77 -5.31
N GLN A 37 5.80 11.82 -5.70
CA GLN A 37 6.21 12.06 -7.07
C GLN A 37 7.68 11.67 -7.20
N ALA A 38 7.99 10.80 -8.14
CA ALA A 38 9.35 10.33 -8.39
C ALA A 38 9.74 10.56 -9.84
N LEU A 39 10.93 11.13 -10.05
CA LEU A 39 11.59 11.25 -11.34
C LEU A 39 12.92 10.51 -11.26
N LEU A 40 13.03 9.41 -12.00
CA LEU A 40 14.22 8.59 -12.06
C LEU A 40 14.89 8.76 -13.42
N HIS A 41 16.17 9.11 -13.43
CA HIS A 41 16.99 9.15 -14.63
C HIS A 41 17.75 7.84 -14.75
N LEU A 42 17.56 7.14 -15.87
CA LEU A 42 18.31 5.94 -16.22
C LEU A 42 19.42 6.32 -17.20
N ASP A 43 20.61 5.74 -17.03
CA ASP A 43 21.70 5.81 -18.01
C ASP A 43 21.56 4.71 -19.05
N GLU A 44 21.11 3.53 -18.61
CA GLU A 44 20.89 2.37 -19.46
C GLU A 44 19.52 1.76 -19.12
N PRO A 45 18.54 1.77 -20.03
CA PRO A 45 18.48 2.62 -21.23
C PRO A 45 18.44 4.14 -20.87
N PRO A 46 18.85 5.06 -21.77
CA PRO A 46 18.93 6.51 -21.50
C PRO A 46 17.53 7.17 -21.53
N VAL A 47 16.71 6.86 -20.53
CA VAL A 47 15.33 7.34 -20.39
C VAL A 47 15.09 7.96 -19.00
N ALA A 48 14.12 8.85 -18.93
CA ALA A 48 13.58 9.36 -17.68
C ALA A 48 12.24 8.67 -17.42
N VAL A 49 12.04 8.24 -16.17
CA VAL A 49 10.83 7.57 -15.71
C VAL A 49 10.19 8.45 -14.65
N GLN A 50 8.97 8.91 -14.90
CA GLN A 50 8.17 9.66 -13.95
C GLN A 50 7.08 8.74 -13.37
N MET A 51 6.92 8.78 -12.06
CA MET A 51 5.95 7.97 -11.33
C MET A 51 5.18 8.84 -10.34
N VAL A 52 3.86 8.67 -10.30
CA VAL A 52 3.01 9.15 -9.20
C VAL A 52 2.60 7.93 -8.39
N ILE A 53 3.03 7.86 -7.13
CA ILE A 53 2.89 6.70 -6.27
C ILE A 53 2.00 7.06 -5.09
N THR A 54 0.94 6.30 -4.88
CA THR A 54 0.09 6.40 -3.68
C THR A 54 0.40 5.24 -2.74
N VAL A 55 0.60 5.52 -1.46
CA VAL A 55 0.79 4.51 -0.42
C VAL A 55 -0.44 4.51 0.48
N ASP A 56 -1.13 3.37 0.56
CA ASP A 56 -2.32 3.23 1.41
C ASP A 56 -1.96 3.05 2.89
N ALA A 57 -2.96 3.07 3.76
CA ALA A 57 -2.77 2.92 5.20
C ALA A 57 -2.19 1.54 5.62
N GLY A 58 -2.24 0.54 4.73
CA GLY A 58 -1.62 -0.78 4.91
C GLY A 58 -0.18 -0.85 4.39
N ALA A 59 0.45 0.30 4.11
CA ALA A 59 1.78 0.43 3.54
C ALA A 59 1.94 -0.20 2.14
N ARG A 60 0.84 -0.40 1.40
CA ARG A 60 0.89 -0.88 0.02
C ARG A 60 1.06 0.30 -0.94
N ALA A 61 2.13 0.26 -1.72
CA ALA A 61 2.37 1.23 -2.78
C ALA A 61 1.64 0.85 -4.08
N ILE A 62 1.00 1.82 -4.70
CA ILE A 62 0.29 1.71 -5.99
C ILE A 62 0.80 2.84 -6.89
N ILE A 63 1.25 2.49 -8.09
CA ILE A 63 1.63 3.47 -9.12
C ILE A 63 0.34 3.91 -9.82
N ARG A 64 -0.01 5.20 -9.70
CA ARG A 64 -1.18 5.82 -10.33
C ARG A 64 -0.87 6.30 -11.73
N GLU A 65 0.30 6.88 -11.91
CA GLU A 65 0.77 7.38 -13.19
C GLU A 65 2.19 6.90 -13.44
N PHE A 66 2.47 6.51 -14.67
CA PHE A 66 3.76 6.02 -15.12
C PHE A 66 4.03 6.57 -16.51
N ALA A 67 5.02 7.45 -16.62
CA ALA A 67 5.43 8.03 -17.89
C ALA A 67 6.91 7.75 -18.13
N VAL A 68 7.24 7.48 -19.38
CA VAL A 68 8.62 7.27 -19.84
C VAL A 68 8.88 8.30 -20.93
N SER A 69 9.96 9.06 -20.78
CA SER A 69 10.42 10.02 -21.78
C SER A 69 11.88 9.72 -22.16
N PRO A 70 12.29 9.93 -23.41
CA PRO A 70 13.68 9.75 -23.77
C PRO A 70 14.52 10.89 -23.17
N ARG A 71 15.73 10.59 -22.68
CA ARG A 71 16.65 11.65 -22.21
C ARG A 71 17.43 12.28 -23.35
N GLU A 72 17.56 11.56 -24.45
CA GLU A 72 18.24 11.98 -25.67
C GLU A 72 17.24 12.01 -26.82
N ARG A 73 17.35 13.00 -27.71
CA ARG A 73 16.35 13.28 -28.76
C ARG A 73 16.14 12.10 -29.71
N ASP A 74 17.20 11.33 -29.95
CA ASP A 74 17.25 10.31 -31.00
C ASP A 74 17.03 8.89 -30.48
N VAL A 75 16.63 8.74 -29.21
CA VAL A 75 16.34 7.42 -28.62
C VAL A 75 14.84 7.12 -28.76
N PRO A 76 14.43 6.27 -29.73
CA PRO A 76 13.03 5.92 -29.88
C PRO A 76 12.56 5.08 -28.69
N ILE A 77 11.41 5.45 -28.11
CA ILE A 77 10.74 4.62 -27.10
C ILE A 77 10.01 3.48 -27.84
N SER A 78 10.69 2.35 -27.96
CA SER A 78 10.12 1.12 -28.51
C SER A 78 9.50 0.24 -27.41
N THR A 79 8.61 -0.68 -27.80
CA THR A 79 8.04 -1.69 -26.90
C THR A 79 9.12 -2.57 -26.27
N SER A 80 10.18 -2.90 -27.01
CA SER A 80 11.35 -3.63 -26.50
C SER A 80 12.09 -2.86 -25.41
N LEU A 81 12.21 -1.53 -25.55
CA LEU A 81 12.79 -0.68 -24.50
C LEU A 81 11.92 -0.68 -23.25
N LEU A 82 10.60 -0.49 -23.41
CA LEU A 82 9.66 -0.47 -22.27
C LEU A 82 9.68 -1.78 -21.48
N ARG A 83 9.78 -2.93 -22.16
CA ARG A 83 9.91 -4.26 -21.52
C ARG A 83 11.17 -4.42 -20.68
N ARG A 84 12.22 -3.62 -20.94
CA ARG A 84 13.47 -3.65 -20.17
C ARG A 84 13.39 -2.82 -18.89
N ILE A 85 12.36 -1.99 -18.71
CA ILE A 85 12.23 -1.12 -17.53
C ILE A 85 11.66 -1.93 -16.35
N PRO A 86 12.46 -2.17 -15.28
CA PRO A 86 12.06 -3.00 -14.15
C PRO A 86 11.24 -2.17 -13.17
N VAL A 87 9.95 -2.00 -13.45
CA VAL A 87 9.03 -1.14 -12.68
C VAL A 87 9.11 -1.39 -11.17
N ASP A 88 9.10 -2.66 -10.74
CA ASP A 88 9.19 -3.03 -9.31
C ASP A 88 10.49 -2.56 -8.65
N TYR A 89 11.60 -2.59 -9.38
CA TYR A 89 12.89 -2.11 -8.88
C TYR A 89 12.89 -0.58 -8.75
N LEU A 90 12.36 0.13 -9.75
CA LEU A 90 12.26 1.60 -9.71
C LEU A 90 11.33 2.07 -8.59
N LEU A 91 10.19 1.40 -8.40
CA LEU A 91 9.27 1.67 -7.30
C LEU A 91 9.97 1.55 -5.94
N ARG A 92 10.76 0.48 -5.74
CA ARG A 92 11.52 0.31 -4.48
C ARG A 92 12.54 1.41 -4.27
N VAL A 93 13.26 1.81 -5.32
CA VAL A 93 14.23 2.91 -5.24
C VAL A 93 13.52 4.22 -4.86
N ALA A 94 12.35 4.50 -5.44
CA ALA A 94 11.56 5.66 -5.10
C ALA A 94 11.09 5.63 -3.63
N LEU A 95 10.58 4.49 -3.15
CA LEU A 95 10.12 4.32 -1.77
C LEU A 95 11.26 4.43 -0.75
N ASP A 96 12.42 3.84 -1.06
CA ASP A 96 13.62 3.92 -0.21
C ASP A 96 14.11 5.37 -0.08
N ARG A 97 14.10 6.12 -1.19
CA ARG A 97 14.44 7.55 -1.20
C ARG A 97 13.40 8.44 -0.53
N ALA A 98 12.13 8.07 -0.58
CA ALA A 98 11.05 8.75 0.14
C ALA A 98 11.02 8.40 1.64
N SER A 99 11.77 7.38 2.06
CA SER A 99 11.69 6.85 3.40
C SER A 99 12.39 7.76 4.40
N VAL A 100 11.69 8.04 5.50
CA VAL A 100 12.21 8.83 6.61
C VAL A 100 12.16 8.00 7.89
N SER A 101 13.15 8.19 8.76
CA SER A 101 13.17 7.57 10.07
C SER A 101 12.11 8.18 10.98
N VAL A 102 11.46 7.34 11.78
CA VAL A 102 10.42 7.76 12.73
C VAL A 102 10.71 7.28 14.14
N LYS A 103 10.28 8.06 15.13
CA LYS A 103 10.24 7.68 16.53
C LYS A 103 8.80 7.27 16.88
N ARG A 104 8.61 6.06 17.41
CA ARG A 104 7.30 5.62 17.91
C ARG A 104 6.87 6.47 19.11
N ARG A 105 5.58 6.83 19.15
CA ARG A 105 4.97 7.61 20.23
C ARG A 105 3.74 6.90 20.82
N PRO A 106 3.91 5.68 21.37
CA PRO A 106 2.78 4.93 21.95
C PRO A 106 2.17 5.64 23.18
N ASP A 107 2.90 6.61 23.76
CA ASP A 107 2.44 7.50 24.83
C ASP A 107 1.27 8.39 24.42
N ILE A 108 1.13 8.72 23.13
CA ILE A 108 0.04 9.55 22.61
C ILE A 108 -1.15 8.69 22.18
N HIS A 109 -0.90 7.73 21.29
CA HIS A 109 -1.92 6.83 20.74
C HIS A 109 -1.27 5.57 20.17
N GLU A 110 -2.00 4.46 20.14
CA GLU A 110 -1.54 3.26 19.43
C GLU A 110 -1.35 3.56 17.93
N GLY A 111 -0.15 3.32 17.40
CA GLY A 111 0.16 3.66 16.02
C GLY A 111 0.70 5.08 15.81
N ALA A 112 0.72 5.94 16.83
CA ALA A 112 1.31 7.26 16.71
C ALA A 112 2.84 7.20 16.54
N PHE A 113 3.37 8.09 15.73
CA PHE A 113 4.80 8.24 15.46
C PHE A 113 5.14 9.70 15.15
N GLN A 114 6.42 10.03 15.27
CA GLN A 114 6.96 11.36 14.98
C GLN A 114 8.08 11.21 13.96
N LEU A 115 8.10 12.06 12.93
CA LEU A 115 9.19 12.06 11.96
C LEU A 115 10.44 12.65 12.59
N ARG A 116 11.61 12.17 12.16
CA ARG A 116 12.87 12.75 12.62
C ARG A 116 13.01 14.17 12.07
N GLY A 117 13.01 15.17 12.98
CA GLY A 117 13.11 16.59 12.65
C GLY A 117 11.81 17.37 12.82
N ASP A 118 10.67 16.68 12.99
CA ASP A 118 9.41 17.33 13.34
C ASP A 118 9.48 17.88 14.78
N PRO A 119 8.81 19.02 15.08
CA PRO A 119 8.65 19.52 16.44
C PRO A 119 8.07 18.46 17.39
N GLU A 120 8.43 18.51 18.68
CA GLU A 120 8.06 17.48 19.68
C GLU A 120 6.55 17.22 19.83
N HIS A 121 5.74 18.23 19.51
CA HIS A 121 4.28 18.17 19.60
C HIS A 121 3.60 17.74 18.30
N GLN A 122 4.35 17.59 17.20
CA GLN A 122 3.80 17.13 15.94
C GLN A 122 3.92 15.60 15.85
N ALA A 123 2.77 14.93 15.96
CA ALA A 123 2.67 13.49 15.83
C ALA A 123 1.73 13.12 14.69
N TRP A 124 2.06 12.03 14.02
CA TRP A 124 1.28 11.41 12.96
C TRP A 124 0.68 10.11 13.46
N VAL A 125 -0.48 9.75 12.94
CA VAL A 125 -1.15 8.50 13.27
C VAL A 125 -1.39 7.72 11.99
N SER A 126 -0.86 6.51 11.94
CA SER A 126 -1.22 5.52 10.93
C SER A 126 -1.45 4.17 11.62
N PRO A 127 -2.22 3.26 10.99
CA PRO A 127 -2.25 1.88 11.44
C PRO A 127 -0.84 1.31 11.58
N ALA A 128 -0.68 0.33 12.47
CA ALA A 128 0.58 -0.37 12.57
C ALA A 128 0.90 -1.04 11.22
N PRO A 129 2.15 -0.94 10.74
CA PRO A 129 2.53 -1.59 9.50
C PRO A 129 2.30 -3.09 9.64
N PRO A 130 1.89 -3.78 8.57
CA PRO A 130 1.79 -5.23 8.59
C PRO A 130 3.16 -5.80 8.96
N LYS A 131 3.20 -6.70 9.96
CA LYS A 131 4.45 -7.34 10.38
C LYS A 131 5.11 -8.00 9.16
N PRO A 132 6.41 -7.75 8.90
CA PRO A 132 7.12 -8.37 7.78
C PRO A 132 7.29 -9.88 8.03
N GLY A 133 6.28 -10.65 7.70
CA GLY A 133 6.37 -12.11 7.63
C GLY A 133 7.41 -12.50 6.58
N ARG A 134 8.33 -13.39 6.94
CA ARG A 134 9.40 -13.87 6.06
C ARG A 134 8.76 -14.71 4.96
N GLY A 135 8.56 -14.07 3.81
CA GLY A 135 7.67 -14.56 2.76
C GLY A 135 6.24 -14.23 3.13
N HIS A 136 5.43 -13.84 2.15
CA HIS A 136 3.98 -13.84 2.30
C HIS A 136 3.54 -15.24 2.76
N GLU A 137 3.53 -15.49 4.08
CA GLU A 137 2.40 -16.16 4.68
C GLU A 137 1.22 -15.41 4.11
N ALA A 138 0.47 -16.07 3.23
CA ALA A 138 -0.89 -15.62 2.98
C ALA A 138 -1.45 -15.25 4.36
N SER A 139 -1.88 -13.99 4.52
CA SER A 139 -2.41 -13.48 5.80
C SER A 139 -3.25 -14.59 6.40
N ALA A 140 -3.17 -14.86 7.70
CA ALA A 140 -3.98 -15.92 8.31
C ALA A 140 -5.44 -15.82 7.81
N ASP A 141 -5.94 -14.60 7.67
CA ASP A 141 -7.22 -14.23 7.06
C ASP A 141 -7.37 -14.66 5.60
N ARG A 142 -6.33 -14.51 4.76
CA ARG A 142 -6.34 -14.95 3.36
C ARG A 142 -6.42 -16.47 3.25
N VAL A 143 -5.62 -17.19 4.04
CA VAL A 143 -5.66 -18.66 4.06
C VAL A 143 -7.01 -19.15 4.58
N GLN A 144 -7.55 -18.46 5.59
CA GLN A 144 -8.89 -18.72 6.11
C GLN A 144 -9.96 -18.51 5.04
N GLN A 145 -9.94 -17.36 4.35
CA GLN A 145 -10.89 -17.04 3.29
C GLN A 145 -10.81 -18.04 2.13
N ALA A 146 -9.60 -18.46 1.73
CA ALA A 146 -9.42 -19.50 0.73
C ALA A 146 -10.02 -20.85 1.18
N ALA A 147 -9.85 -21.20 2.46
CA ALA A 147 -10.43 -22.42 3.03
C ALA A 147 -11.96 -22.37 3.06
N ASP A 148 -12.55 -21.24 3.41
CA ASP A 148 -14.01 -21.07 3.49
C ASP A 148 -14.65 -21.18 2.10
N VAL A 149 -14.07 -20.52 1.09
CA VAL A 149 -14.53 -20.64 -0.31
C VAL A 149 -14.39 -22.08 -0.79
N TYR A 150 -13.29 -22.76 -0.47
CA TYR A 150 -13.09 -24.16 -0.85
C TYR A 150 -14.12 -25.09 -0.22
N LYS A 151 -14.43 -24.91 1.07
CA LYS A 151 -15.48 -25.68 1.78
C LYS A 151 -16.84 -25.44 1.16
N GLN A 152 -17.17 -24.19 0.83
CA GLN A 152 -18.41 -23.84 0.19
C GLN A 152 -18.55 -24.49 -1.20
N ALA A 153 -17.47 -24.48 -1.99
CA ALA A 153 -17.41 -25.14 -3.29
C ALA A 153 -17.55 -26.67 -3.20
N LEU A 154 -17.01 -27.29 -2.15
CA LEU A 154 -17.24 -28.72 -1.89
C LEU A 154 -18.69 -28.99 -1.50
N ALA A 155 -19.27 -28.17 -0.62
CA ALA A 155 -20.65 -28.31 -0.18
C ALA A 155 -21.66 -28.12 -1.32
N SER A 156 -21.33 -27.28 -2.32
CA SER A 156 -22.13 -27.09 -3.53
C SER A 156 -21.96 -28.20 -4.59
N GLY A 157 -21.07 -29.19 -4.35
CA GLY A 157 -20.80 -30.27 -5.29
C GLY A 157 -19.97 -29.85 -6.49
N SER A 158 -19.17 -28.79 -6.38
CA SER A 158 -18.29 -28.35 -7.47
C SER A 158 -17.30 -29.44 -7.86
N ARG A 159 -17.19 -29.68 -9.17
CA ARG A 159 -16.16 -30.58 -9.74
C ARG A 159 -14.76 -29.99 -9.69
N SER A 160 -14.63 -28.68 -9.49
CA SER A 160 -13.34 -27.99 -9.46
C SER A 160 -13.25 -26.92 -8.36
N PRO A 161 -13.28 -27.31 -7.07
CA PRO A 161 -13.29 -26.35 -5.96
C PRO A 161 -12.09 -25.39 -5.96
N GLY A 162 -10.91 -25.86 -6.37
CA GLY A 162 -9.71 -25.00 -6.46
C GLY A 162 -9.81 -23.90 -7.52
N MET A 163 -10.57 -24.14 -8.60
CA MET A 163 -10.84 -23.12 -9.62
C MET A 163 -11.81 -22.06 -9.10
N GLU A 164 -12.79 -22.45 -8.29
CA GLU A 164 -13.71 -21.51 -7.67
C GLU A 164 -13.00 -20.61 -6.67
N VAL A 165 -12.06 -21.14 -5.88
CA VAL A 165 -11.20 -20.32 -5.02
C VAL A 165 -10.42 -19.29 -5.85
N ALA A 166 -9.80 -19.72 -6.96
CA ALA A 166 -9.06 -18.80 -7.82
C ALA A 166 -9.94 -17.68 -8.40
N THR A 167 -11.13 -18.03 -8.89
CA THR A 167 -12.09 -17.07 -9.46
C THR A 167 -12.65 -16.13 -8.39
N ALA A 168 -13.10 -16.65 -7.26
CA ALA A 168 -13.71 -15.87 -6.19
C ALA A 168 -12.72 -14.88 -5.54
N MET A 169 -11.45 -15.27 -5.42
CA MET A 169 -10.41 -14.40 -4.84
C MET A 169 -9.69 -13.53 -5.89
N GLY A 170 -9.96 -13.72 -7.18
CA GLY A 170 -9.28 -12.98 -8.27
C GLY A 170 -7.79 -13.33 -8.42
N TYR A 171 -7.42 -14.59 -8.15
CA TYR A 171 -6.04 -15.04 -8.11
C TYR A 171 -5.68 -15.97 -9.27
N SER A 172 -4.37 -16.11 -9.50
CA SER A 172 -3.87 -17.20 -10.34
C SER A 172 -4.19 -18.56 -9.71
N ARG A 173 -4.39 -19.59 -10.55
CA ARG A 173 -4.61 -20.97 -10.09
C ARG A 173 -3.48 -21.47 -9.17
N ALA A 174 -2.24 -21.09 -9.47
CA ALA A 174 -1.07 -21.48 -8.68
C ALA A 174 -1.10 -20.85 -7.28
N THR A 175 -1.53 -19.59 -7.16
CA THR A 175 -1.69 -18.91 -5.87
C THR A 175 -2.80 -19.58 -5.06
N ALA A 176 -3.96 -19.82 -5.66
CA ALA A 176 -5.06 -20.52 -4.99
C ALA A 176 -4.64 -21.91 -4.50
N ALA A 177 -3.93 -22.69 -5.31
CA ALA A 177 -3.41 -24.00 -4.92
C ALA A 177 -2.44 -23.92 -3.74
N ARG A 178 -1.58 -22.89 -3.71
CA ARG A 178 -0.66 -22.65 -2.59
C ARG A 178 -1.40 -22.35 -1.29
N ASP A 179 -2.41 -21.48 -1.36
CA ASP A 179 -3.20 -21.08 -0.19
C ASP A 179 -4.06 -22.25 0.33
N ILE A 180 -4.63 -23.07 -0.56
CA ILE A 180 -5.34 -24.31 -0.20
C ILE A 180 -4.38 -25.30 0.49
N ARG A 181 -3.14 -25.42 0.00
CA ARG A 181 -2.13 -26.29 0.64
C ARG A 181 -1.78 -25.78 2.04
N LEU A 182 -1.53 -24.48 2.20
CA LEU A 182 -1.30 -23.85 3.50
C LEU A 182 -2.50 -24.04 4.45
N ALA A 183 -3.74 -23.96 3.94
CA ALA A 183 -4.94 -24.21 4.72
C ALA A 183 -5.01 -25.67 5.24
N ARG A 184 -4.57 -26.64 4.44
CA ARG A 184 -4.44 -28.05 4.88
C ARG A 184 -3.35 -28.22 5.93
N GLU A 185 -2.17 -27.63 5.70
CA GLU A 185 -1.06 -27.65 6.66
C GLU A 185 -1.46 -27.04 8.01
N ARG A 186 -2.37 -26.05 8.01
CA ARG A 186 -2.93 -25.40 9.20
C ARG A 186 -4.16 -26.09 9.79
N GLY A 187 -4.60 -27.24 9.24
CA GLY A 187 -5.77 -27.99 9.73
C GLY A 187 -7.12 -27.33 9.44
N LEU A 188 -7.18 -26.31 8.60
CA LEU A 188 -8.43 -25.65 8.19
C LEU A 188 -9.22 -26.46 7.17
N LEU A 189 -8.52 -27.31 6.40
CA LEU A 189 -9.07 -28.24 5.41
C LEU A 189 -8.56 -29.65 5.70
N ALA A 190 -9.37 -30.66 5.34
CA ALA A 190 -8.94 -32.05 5.39
C ALA A 190 -7.71 -32.27 4.48
N ALA A 191 -6.81 -33.16 4.92
CA ALA A 191 -5.69 -33.59 4.10
C ALA A 191 -6.21 -34.11 2.76
N ALA A 192 -5.48 -33.83 1.67
CA ALA A 192 -5.79 -34.49 0.42
C ALA A 192 -5.61 -35.98 0.65
N GLU A 193 -6.66 -36.77 0.44
CA GLU A 193 -6.50 -38.21 0.25
C GLU A 193 -5.51 -38.35 -0.90
N SER A 194 -4.28 -38.77 -0.58
CA SER A 194 -3.28 -39.09 -1.59
C SER A 194 -3.92 -40.15 -2.47
N GLY A 195 -4.16 -39.80 -3.75
CA GLY A 195 -4.87 -40.62 -4.71
C GLY A 195 -4.10 -41.87 -5.14
N GLU A 196 -3.66 -42.68 -4.18
CA GLU A 196 -3.15 -44.02 -4.41
C GLU A 196 -4.30 -45.00 -4.74
N SER A 197 -5.55 -44.64 -4.45
CA SER A 197 -6.74 -45.43 -4.83
C SER A 197 -7.38 -45.06 -6.18
N ALA A 198 -6.89 -44.02 -6.88
CA ALA A 198 -7.45 -43.58 -8.17
C ALA A 198 -6.72 -44.11 -9.41
N ALA A 199 -5.59 -44.82 -9.23
CA ALA A 199 -4.83 -45.41 -10.33
C ALA A 199 -5.42 -46.73 -10.87
N GLU A 200 -6.47 -47.27 -10.25
CA GLU A 200 -7.12 -48.53 -10.67
C GLU A 200 -8.51 -48.33 -11.29
N ALA A 201 -8.79 -47.15 -11.84
CA ALA A 201 -9.86 -46.96 -12.82
C ALA A 201 -9.23 -46.91 -14.21
N LYS A 202 -9.05 -48.08 -14.80
CA LYS A 202 -8.61 -48.32 -16.19
C LYS A 202 -9.53 -47.57 -17.16
N LEU A 203 -9.22 -46.31 -17.45
CA LEU A 203 -9.81 -45.57 -18.57
C LEU A 203 -9.41 -46.29 -19.87
N PRO A 204 -10.38 -46.64 -20.74
CA PRO A 204 -10.04 -47.15 -22.06
C PRO A 204 -9.28 -46.08 -22.85
N PRO A 205 -8.34 -46.47 -23.72
CA PRO A 205 -7.57 -45.52 -24.51
C PRO A 205 -8.52 -44.67 -25.37
N PRO A 206 -8.26 -43.35 -25.51
CA PRO A 206 -9.04 -42.51 -26.39
C PRO A 206 -8.90 -42.99 -27.84
N SER A 207 -10.04 -43.15 -28.51
CA SER A 207 -10.13 -43.46 -29.94
C SER A 207 -9.46 -42.36 -30.77
N SER A 208 -8.64 -42.79 -31.72
CA SER A 208 -7.76 -41.95 -32.56
C SER A 208 -8.46 -41.17 -33.69
N ASP A 209 -9.79 -41.08 -33.71
CA ASP A 209 -10.53 -40.66 -34.91
C ASP A 209 -11.15 -39.25 -34.86
N VAL A 210 -10.74 -38.38 -33.93
CA VAL A 210 -11.28 -37.00 -33.87
C VAL A 210 -10.19 -35.95 -33.67
N LEU A 211 -9.31 -35.78 -34.66
CA LEU A 211 -8.53 -34.56 -34.83
C LEU A 211 -8.39 -34.21 -36.32
N GLY A 212 -9.38 -33.48 -36.83
CA GLY A 212 -9.19 -32.64 -38.02
C GLY A 212 -8.37 -31.38 -37.66
N PRO A 213 -7.70 -30.74 -38.64
CA PRO A 213 -6.74 -29.67 -38.38
C PRO A 213 -7.41 -28.36 -37.95
N VAL A 214 -7.28 -28.02 -36.66
CA VAL A 214 -7.68 -26.73 -36.05
C VAL A 214 -6.53 -25.72 -36.21
N TRP A 215 -6.11 -25.43 -37.44
CA TRP A 215 -5.09 -24.40 -37.72
C TRP A 215 -5.50 -23.39 -38.81
N GLN A 216 -6.77 -23.37 -39.22
CA GLN A 216 -7.29 -22.43 -40.25
C GLN A 216 -8.11 -21.25 -39.70
N ARG A 217 -7.80 -20.73 -38.49
CA ARG A 217 -8.57 -19.61 -37.91
C ARG A 217 -7.77 -18.38 -37.49
N PHE A 218 -6.51 -18.27 -37.92
CA PHE A 218 -5.77 -17.02 -37.79
C PHE A 218 -5.57 -16.41 -39.17
N GLY A 219 -6.15 -15.22 -39.34
CA GLY A 219 -6.17 -14.46 -40.57
C GLY A 219 -4.80 -13.98 -41.00
N ASP A 220 -4.75 -13.64 -42.27
CA ASP A 220 -3.59 -13.23 -43.06
C ASP A 220 -2.79 -12.08 -42.41
N PRO A 221 -1.49 -12.29 -42.06
CA PRO A 221 -0.66 -11.27 -41.43
C PRO A 221 -0.32 -10.07 -42.32
N ASP A 222 -0.60 -10.13 -43.63
CA ASP A 222 -0.34 -9.03 -44.58
C ASP A 222 -1.48 -8.00 -44.71
N SER A 223 -2.53 -8.10 -43.87
CA SER A 223 -3.70 -7.20 -43.92
C SER A 223 -3.56 -5.88 -43.15
N TRP A 224 -2.37 -5.56 -42.65
CA TRP A 224 -2.14 -4.36 -41.83
C TRP A 224 -1.58 -3.25 -42.71
N ALA A 225 -2.46 -2.36 -43.17
CA ALA A 225 -2.07 -1.15 -43.89
C ALA A 225 -1.21 -0.23 -42.98
N PRO A 226 -0.16 0.42 -43.51
CA PRO A 226 0.68 1.32 -42.73
C PRO A 226 -0.09 2.61 -42.36
N MET A 227 -0.26 2.85 -41.05
CA MET A 227 -0.76 4.12 -40.51
C MET A 227 0.37 5.16 -40.39
N ASP A 228 0.94 5.55 -41.52
CA ASP A 228 1.93 6.64 -41.61
C ASP A 228 1.30 7.91 -42.17
N GLU A 229 0.17 8.42 -41.62
CA GLU A 229 -0.34 9.73 -42.06
C GLU A 229 -1.41 10.42 -41.18
N VAL A 230 -1.28 10.50 -39.84
CA VAL A 230 -2.27 11.27 -39.03
C VAL A 230 -1.73 12.17 -37.91
N LEU A 231 -0.42 12.27 -37.64
CA LEU A 231 0.05 13.10 -36.49
C LEU A 231 1.11 14.14 -36.86
N ALA A 232 0.70 15.11 -37.68
CA ALA A 232 1.37 16.40 -37.80
C ALA A 232 0.40 17.53 -37.40
N GLY A 233 0.28 17.79 -36.10
CA GLY A 233 -0.44 18.93 -35.54
C GLY A 233 0.42 19.61 -34.47
N PRO A 234 0.59 20.95 -34.50
CA PRO A 234 1.47 21.66 -33.57
C PRO A 234 0.78 21.79 -32.19
N MET A 235 1.14 20.92 -31.26
CA MET A 235 0.79 21.09 -29.84
C MET A 235 1.75 22.10 -29.22
N GLY A 236 1.36 23.37 -29.23
CA GLY A 236 1.99 24.41 -28.43
C GLY A 236 1.75 24.15 -26.94
N LEU A 237 2.81 23.85 -26.21
CA LEU A 237 2.78 23.80 -24.74
C LEU A 237 2.83 25.23 -24.18
N PRO A 238 1.94 25.62 -23.26
CA PRO A 238 2.04 26.90 -22.58
C PRO A 238 3.25 26.89 -21.63
N VAL A 239 4.10 27.91 -21.77
CA VAL A 239 5.15 28.26 -20.80
C VAL A 239 4.46 28.75 -19.53
N VAL A 240 4.50 27.94 -18.47
CA VAL A 240 4.02 28.35 -17.14
C VAL A 240 5.18 29.08 -16.44
N HIS A 241 5.03 30.39 -16.25
CA HIS A 241 5.92 31.19 -15.42
C HIS A 241 5.77 30.77 -13.94
N PRO A 242 6.87 30.63 -13.18
CA PRO A 242 6.82 30.44 -11.73
C PRO A 242 6.47 31.78 -11.07
N GLY A 243 5.16 32.04 -10.96
CA GLY A 243 4.59 33.15 -10.20
C GLY A 243 4.37 32.75 -8.74
N ILE A 244 5.02 33.50 -7.87
CA ILE A 244 4.86 33.56 -6.41
C ILE A 244 3.38 33.45 -6.01
N THR A 245 3.01 32.34 -5.37
CA THR A 245 1.80 32.25 -4.55
C THR A 245 2.18 31.72 -3.17
N GLY A 246 2.12 32.61 -2.19
CA GLY A 246 2.24 32.25 -0.79
C GLY A 246 1.11 31.32 -0.42
N ALA A 247 1.44 30.06 -0.14
CA ALA A 247 0.54 29.15 0.53
C ALA A 247 0.30 29.70 1.95
N ALA A 248 -0.90 30.24 2.17
CA ALA A 248 -1.39 30.54 3.50
C ALA A 248 -1.26 29.28 4.37
N ALA A 249 -0.68 29.45 5.56
CA ALA A 249 -0.65 28.40 6.56
C ALA A 249 -2.07 27.86 6.78
N PRO A 250 -2.26 26.53 6.93
CA PRO A 250 -3.56 26.00 7.30
C PRO A 250 -3.96 26.60 8.65
N ASP A 251 -5.21 27.07 8.74
CA ASP A 251 -5.79 27.54 10.00
C ASP A 251 -5.57 26.50 11.10
N PRO A 252 -5.16 26.92 12.31
CA PRO A 252 -4.99 26.00 13.43
C PRO A 252 -6.31 25.29 13.70
N VAL A 253 -6.28 23.96 13.66
CA VAL A 253 -7.41 23.10 14.05
C VAL A 253 -7.87 23.54 15.44
N PRO A 254 -9.15 23.89 15.63
CA PRO A 254 -9.64 24.32 16.93
C PRO A 254 -9.48 23.19 17.94
N ASP A 255 -8.67 23.47 18.95
CA ASP A 255 -8.37 22.62 20.09
C ASP A 255 -9.66 22.05 20.70
N ALA A 256 -9.88 20.74 20.52
CA ALA A 256 -11.04 20.01 21.01
C ALA A 256 -11.18 20.08 22.54
N SER A 257 -10.12 20.46 23.25
CA SER A 257 -10.10 20.66 24.70
C SER A 257 -10.97 21.87 25.13
N ARG A 258 -11.12 22.90 24.27
CA ARG A 258 -11.92 24.09 24.61
C ARG A 258 -13.43 23.89 24.50
N ARG A 259 -13.90 22.86 23.76
CA ARG A 259 -15.35 22.58 23.67
C ARG A 259 -15.91 21.90 24.91
N ARG A 260 -15.12 21.09 25.64
CA ARG A 260 -15.59 20.45 26.90
C ARG A 260 -15.74 21.43 28.06
N ASP A 261 -14.89 22.46 28.15
CA ASP A 261 -15.00 23.49 29.19
C ASP A 261 -16.17 24.46 28.96
N ALA A 262 -16.55 24.70 27.69
CA ALA A 262 -17.70 25.52 27.36
C ALA A 262 -19.04 24.82 27.67
N GLU A 263 -19.13 23.51 27.47
CA GLU A 263 -20.35 22.74 27.81
C GLU A 263 -20.49 22.46 29.32
N GLN A 264 -19.40 22.38 30.09
CA GLN A 264 -19.49 22.25 31.55
C GLN A 264 -19.94 23.54 32.26
N ARG A 265 -19.72 24.72 31.66
CA ARG A 265 -20.17 26.00 32.24
C ARG A 265 -21.67 26.26 32.09
N LEU A 266 -22.36 25.61 31.16
CA LEU A 266 -23.81 25.77 30.93
C LEU A 266 -24.68 24.81 31.77
N ARG A 267 -24.07 23.90 32.54
CA ARG A 267 -24.78 22.95 33.42
C ARG A 267 -24.65 23.23 34.92
N ARG A 268 -24.13 24.39 35.32
CA ARG A 268 -24.21 24.80 36.74
C ARG A 268 -25.49 25.61 36.97
N PRO A 269 -26.46 25.09 37.75
CA PRO A 269 -27.54 25.93 38.26
C PRO A 269 -26.94 26.98 39.20
N SER A 270 -27.25 28.25 38.95
CA SER A 270 -26.96 29.36 39.85
C SER A 270 -27.70 29.13 41.16
N ALA A 271 -26.95 28.83 42.22
CA ALA A 271 -27.43 28.81 43.59
C ALA A 271 -26.71 29.93 44.35
N ASP A 272 -27.16 31.16 44.12
CA ASP A 272 -26.99 32.25 45.07
C ASP A 272 -28.33 32.43 45.79
N ALA A 273 -28.40 31.94 47.03
CA ALA A 273 -29.17 32.57 48.12
C ALA A 273 -28.93 31.80 49.42
N GLN A 274 -28.60 32.56 50.48
CA GLN A 274 -28.58 32.21 51.90
C GLN A 274 -27.33 31.43 52.38
N SER A 275 -26.67 31.77 53.48
CA SER A 275 -26.80 32.83 54.48
C SER A 275 -25.72 32.56 55.53
N ASP A 276 -25.23 33.63 56.16
CA ASP A 276 -24.65 33.70 57.50
C ASP A 276 -24.42 32.40 58.28
N SER A 277 -23.18 32.18 58.69
CA SER A 277 -22.88 32.09 60.12
C SER A 277 -21.38 32.21 60.34
N GLU A 278 -21.05 33.21 61.14
CA GLU A 278 -19.87 33.30 61.98
C GLU A 278 -19.64 31.96 62.70
N ASP A 279 -18.39 31.50 62.81
CA ASP A 279 -17.91 31.09 64.12
C ASP A 279 -16.38 31.16 64.20
N GLU A 280 -15.96 31.54 65.39
CA GLU A 280 -14.64 31.91 65.83
C GLU A 280 -13.72 30.70 66.03
N GLY A 281 -12.41 30.98 66.05
CA GLY A 281 -11.59 30.49 67.15
C GLY A 281 -10.74 29.24 66.91
N GLY A 282 -9.49 29.34 67.40
CA GLY A 282 -8.60 28.21 67.68
C GLY A 282 -7.31 28.29 66.86
N ALA A 283 -6.28 29.00 67.34
CA ALA A 283 -5.28 28.48 68.30
C ALA A 283 -4.50 27.31 67.65
N ASP A 284 -3.28 27.57 67.17
CA ASP A 284 -2.02 27.53 67.94
C ASP A 284 -1.41 26.12 67.97
N GLU A 285 -0.10 26.09 67.79
CA GLU A 285 0.84 25.01 68.17
C GLU A 285 0.70 23.69 67.38
N ASP A 286 1.71 22.86 67.15
CA ASP A 286 3.03 22.74 67.75
C ASP A 286 3.95 21.96 66.79
N ALA A 287 5.23 22.02 67.11
CA ALA A 287 6.38 21.36 66.50
C ALA A 287 6.37 19.81 66.55
N GLY A 288 7.29 19.23 65.77
CA GLY A 288 7.80 17.85 65.91
C GLY A 288 8.50 17.39 64.62
N ALA A 289 9.82 17.58 64.47
CA ALA A 289 10.88 16.66 64.93
C ALA A 289 10.65 15.21 64.40
N ALA A 290 11.34 14.82 63.33
CA ALA A 290 12.59 14.06 63.34
C ALA A 290 12.37 12.55 63.59
N ASP A 291 12.79 11.71 62.64
CA ASP A 291 13.65 10.57 62.97
C ASP A 291 14.45 10.11 61.74
N GLU A 292 15.70 9.73 62.02
CA GLU A 292 16.69 9.05 61.16
C GLU A 292 16.44 7.54 61.13
#